data_AF-A0A241VFJ1-F1
#
_entry.id   AF-A0A241VFJ1-F1
#
_cell.length_a   1.000
_cell.length_b   1.000
_cell.length_c   1.000
_cell.angle_alpha   90.00
_cell.angle_beta   90.00
_cell.angle_gamma   90.00
#
_symmetry.space_group_name_H-M   'P 1'
#
loop_
_entity.id
_entity.type
_entity.pdbx_description
1 polymer ?
#
loop_
_entity_poly.entity_id
_entity_poly.type
_entity_poly.pdbx_seq_one_letter_code
_entity_poly.pdbx_strand_id
1 'polypeptide(L)' 'MPNINVKKLDKLIGDMVSKNQEPEKILIGYRAYSELMKDRKFFDEVVGSAMEPSKRKYKKIKIRVTQDDYQLEVKGLT' A
#
# COMPACT_ATOMS: atom_id res chain seq x y z
N MET A 1 1.41 -8.50 -17.32
CA MET A 1 1.58 -8.05 -15.92
C MET A 1 1.36 -6.56 -15.86
N PRO A 2 0.49 -6.04 -14.98
CA PRO A 2 0.32 -4.61 -14.80
C PRO A 2 1.60 -3.99 -14.23
N ASN A 3 1.90 -2.75 -14.59
CA ASN A 3 3.02 -2.00 -14.03
C ASN A 3 2.65 -1.55 -12.61
N ILE A 4 3.13 -2.30 -11.61
CA ILE A 4 3.00 -2.03 -10.18
C ILE A 4 4.35 -1.59 -9.64
N ASN A 5 4.40 -0.41 -9.04
CA ASN A 5 5.60 0.12 -8.39
C ASN A 5 5.21 1.15 -7.32
N VAL A 6 6.15 1.48 -6.45
CA VAL A 6 5.92 2.39 -5.32
C VAL A 6 5.50 3.79 -5.78
N LYS A 7 6.03 4.30 -6.90
CA LYS A 7 5.63 5.62 -7.44
C LYS A 7 4.14 5.65 -7.78
N LYS A 8 3.58 4.56 -8.30
CA LYS A 8 2.15 4.44 -8.59
C LYS A 8 1.32 4.43 -7.30
N LEU A 9 1.74 3.67 -6.28
CA LEU A 9 1.07 3.67 -4.97
C LEU A 9 1.11 5.06 -4.33
N ASP A 10 2.27 5.72 -4.36
CA ASP A 10 2.46 7.07 -3.82
C ASP A 10 1.58 8.09 -4.51
N LYS A 11 1.42 7.97 -5.83
CA LYS A 11 0.49 8.81 -6.58
C LYS A 11 -0.95 8.59 -6.12
N LEU A 12 -1.39 7.34 -5.92
CA LEU A 12 -2.76 7.06 -5.43
C LEU A 12 -3.01 7.65 -4.04
N ILE A 13 -2.03 7.58 -3.14
CA ILE A 13 -2.10 8.20 -1.82
C ILE A 13 -2.18 9.73 -1.97
N GLY A 14 -1.31 10.32 -2.80
CA GLY A 14 -1.28 11.76 -3.05
C GLY A 14 -2.57 12.29 -3.66
N ASP A 15 -3.09 11.64 -4.71
CA ASP A 15 -4.34 12.00 -5.39
C ASP A 15 -5.54 12.01 -4.42
N MET A 16 -5.53 11.13 -3.42
CA MET A 16 -6.57 11.06 -2.39
C MET A 16 -6.45 12.21 -1.37
N VAL A 17 -5.23 12.46 -0.88
CA VAL A 17 -4.96 13.60 0.03
C VAL A 17 -5.29 14.93 -0.66
N SER A 18 -4.97 15.08 -1.95
CA SER A 18 -5.31 16.27 -2.75
C SER A 18 -6.82 16.49 -2.90
N LYS A 19 -7.65 15.45 -2.68
CA LYS A 19 -9.12 15.55 -2.66
C LYS A 19 -9.68 15.79 -1.26
N ASN A 20 -8.85 16.14 -0.27
CA ASN A 20 -9.22 16.24 1.15
C ASN A 20 -9.83 14.95 1.72
N GLN A 21 -9.45 13.78 1.19
CA GLN A 21 -9.84 12.50 1.74
C GLN A 21 -8.66 11.89 2.50
N GLU A 22 -8.85 11.57 3.78
CA GLU A 22 -7.79 10.96 4.60
C GLU A 22 -7.63 9.47 4.26
N PRO A 23 -6.44 9.02 3.82
CA PRO A 23 -6.16 7.61 3.58
C PRO A 23 -6.18 6.79 4.87
N GLU A 24 -7.07 5.80 4.96
CA GLU A 24 -7.17 4.91 6.12
C GLU A 24 -6.48 3.56 5.85
N LYS A 25 -6.66 3.03 4.63
CA LYS A 25 -6.26 1.66 4.29
C LYS A 25 -5.80 1.52 2.85
N ILE A 26 -4.74 0.76 2.63
CA ILE A 26 -4.25 0.34 1.32
C ILE A 26 -4.61 -1.13 1.13
N LEU A 27 -5.39 -1.43 0.09
CA LEU A 27 -5.69 -2.80 -0.33
C LEU A 27 -4.71 -3.20 -1.43
N ILE A 28 -3.97 -4.29 -1.21
CA ILE A 28 -2.91 -4.74 -2.12
C ILE A 28 -3.10 -6.22 -2.43
N GLY A 29 -3.25 -6.57 -3.70
CA GLY A 29 -3.26 -7.96 -4.14
C GLY A 29 -1.93 -8.65 -3.87
N TYR A 30 -1.93 -9.96 -3.65
CA TYR A 30 -0.72 -10.66 -3.20
C TYR A 30 0.45 -10.56 -4.20
N ARG A 31 0.19 -10.58 -5.52
CA ARG A 31 1.25 -10.38 -6.53
C ARG A 31 1.70 -8.93 -6.59
N ALA A 32 0.78 -7.97 -6.49
CA ALA A 32 1.14 -6.54 -6.39
C ALA A 32 2.02 -6.26 -5.17
N TYR A 33 1.71 -6.88 -4.02
CA TYR A 33 2.50 -6.75 -2.80
C TYR A 33 3.91 -7.30 -2.98
N SER A 34 4.07 -8.47 -3.61
CA SER A 34 5.37 -9.03 -3.96
C SER A 34 6.18 -8.11 -4.88
N GLU A 35 5.54 -7.42 -5.84
CA GLU A 35 6.23 -6.43 -6.68
C GLU A 35 6.68 -5.20 -5.88
N LEU A 36 5.83 -4.67 -5.00
CA LEU A 36 6.16 -3.51 -4.16
C LEU A 36 7.30 -3.82 -3.17
N MET A 37 7.36 -5.04 -2.64
CA MET A 37 8.41 -5.50 -1.73
C MET A 37 9.81 -5.57 -2.34
N LYS A 38 9.93 -5.48 -3.67
CA LYS A 38 11.24 -5.37 -4.34
C LYS A 38 11.86 -3.97 -4.19
N ASP A 39 11.06 -2.97 -3.87
CA ASP A 39 11.56 -1.62 -3.55
C ASP A 39 12.04 -1.59 -2.10
N ARG A 40 13.32 -1.23 -1.93
CA ARG A 40 13.98 -1.23 -0.61
C ARG A 40 13.30 -0.31 0.40
N LYS A 41 12.87 0.89 -0.01
CA LYS A 41 12.27 1.86 0.91
C LYS A 41 10.90 1.37 1.37
N PHE A 42 10.10 0.84 0.45
CA PHE A 42 8.83 0.23 0.79
C PHE A 42 9.01 -0.98 1.72
N PHE A 43 9.96 -1.87 1.41
CA PHE A 43 10.27 -3.03 2.25
C PHE A 43 10.64 -2.62 3.68
N ASP A 44 11.63 -1.72 3.83
CA ASP A 44 12.16 -1.30 5.13
C ASP A 44 11.06 -0.66 5.99
N GLU A 45 10.21 0.18 5.38
CA GLU A 45 9.12 0.83 6.08
C GLU A 45 8.01 -0.14 6.49
N VAL A 46 7.60 -1.03 5.58
CA VAL A 46 6.52 -1.98 5.85
C VAL A 46 6.94 -3.02 6.87
N VAL A 47 8.14 -3.59 6.76
CA VAL A 47 8.66 -4.58 7.72
C VAL A 47 8.98 -3.93 9.06
N GLY A 48 9.53 -2.70 9.06
CA GLY A 48 9.84 -1.96 10.27
C GLY A 48 8.61 -1.43 11.03
N SER A 49 7.46 -1.32 10.37
CA SER A 49 6.25 -0.74 10.98
C SER A 49 5.60 -1.60 12.07
N ALA A 50 5.73 -2.93 11.99
CA ALA A 50 5.20 -3.87 12.99
C ALA A 50 5.80 -5.28 12.80
N MET A 51 6.05 -5.97 13.91
CA MET A 51 6.44 -7.39 13.88
C MET A 51 5.33 -8.26 13.27
N GLU A 52 4.08 -8.03 13.68
CA GLU A 52 2.91 -8.75 13.17
C GLU A 52 2.54 -8.30 11.75
N PRO A 53 2.52 -9.21 10.75
CA PRO A 53 2.23 -8.85 9.35
C PRO A 53 0.90 -8.12 9.13
N SER A 54 -0.14 -8.48 9.88
CA SER A 54 -1.49 -7.89 9.78
C SER A 54 -1.59 -6.45 10.33
N LYS A 55 -0.59 -6.01 11.08
CA LYS A 55 -0.50 -4.67 11.67
C LYS A 55 0.44 -3.74 10.90
N ARG A 56 1.07 -4.23 9.84
CA ARG A 56 2.02 -3.45 9.04
C ARG A 56 1.36 -2.27 8.34
N LYS A 57 2.14 -1.22 8.17
CA LYS A 57 1.75 0.07 7.61
C LYS A 57 2.76 0.54 6.60
N TYR A 58 2.30 1.35 5.65
CA TYR A 58 3.15 2.16 4.78
C TYR A 58 2.65 3.60 4.85
N LYS A 59 3.56 4.55 5.05
CA LYS A 59 3.29 5.97 5.32
C LYS A 59 2.27 6.18 6.44
N LYS A 60 2.37 5.35 7.48
CA LYS A 60 1.43 5.27 8.62
C LYS A 60 0.00 4.81 8.25
N ILE A 61 -0.25 4.42 7.00
CA ILE A 61 -1.54 3.90 6.51
C ILE A 61 -1.52 2.37 6.59
N LYS A 62 -2.62 1.76 7.06
CA LYS A 62 -2.71 0.30 7.22
C LYS A 62 -2.65 -0.41 5.87
N ILE A 63 -1.82 -1.44 5.74
CA ILE A 63 -1.84 -2.34 4.59
C ILE A 63 -2.73 -3.53 4.88
N ARG A 64 -3.53 -3.93 3.89
CA ARG A 64 -4.23 -5.21 3.87
C ARG A 64 -3.90 -5.93 2.55
N VAL A 65 -3.19 -7.04 2.67
CA VAL A 65 -2.97 -7.94 1.53
C VAL A 65 -4.24 -8.75 1.27
N THR A 66 -4.66 -8.83 0.01
CA THR A 66 -5.87 -9.54 -0.45
C THR A 66 -5.51 -10.74 -1.32
N GLN A 67 -6.50 -11.58 -1.63
CA GLN A 67 -6.32 -12.74 -2.52
C GLN A 67 -6.33 -12.37 -4.00
N ASP A 68 -6.72 -11.15 -4.34
CA ASP A 68 -6.62 -10.63 -5.71
C ASP A 68 -5.17 -10.60 -6.18
N ASP A 69 -4.92 -10.83 -7.47
CA ASP A 69 -3.55 -10.85 -7.99
C ASP A 69 -2.89 -9.45 -7.87
N TYR A 70 -3.47 -8.45 -8.52
CA TYR A 70 -2.84 -7.14 -8.73
C TYR A 70 -3.66 -5.94 -8.23
N GLN A 71 -4.57 -6.16 -7.28
CA GLN A 71 -5.31 -5.06 -6.66
C GLN A 71 -4.33 -4.02 -6.08
N LEU A 72 -4.62 -2.75 -6.30
CA LEU A 72 -3.88 -1.64 -5.73
C LEU A 72 -4.83 -0.46 -5.55
N GLU A 73 -5.37 -0.33 -4.35
CA GLU A 73 -6.38 0.69 -4.03
C GLU A 73 -6.06 1.37 -2.69
N VAL A 74 -6.38 2.66 -2.60
CA VAL A 74 -6.33 3.43 -1.35
C VAL A 74 -7.78 3.79 -0.99
N LYS A 75 -8.19 3.45 0.24
CA LYS A 75 -9.53 3.70 0.78
C LYS A 75 -9.43 4.71 1.92
N GLY A 76 -10.42 5.60 1.99
CA GLY A 76 -10.56 6.56 3.07
C GLY A 76 -11.63 6.20 4.07
N LEU A 77 -11.68 7.02 5.12
CA LEU A 77 -12.83 7.10 6.01
C LEU A 77 -14.05 7.47 5.15
N THR A 78 -15.11 6.66 5.29
CA THR A 78 -16.40 6.88 4.63
C THR A 78 -17.32 7.65 5.57
#